data_AF-A0A0D0C5M5-F1
#
_entry.id   AF-A0A0D0C5M5-F1
#
_cell.length_a   1.000
_cell.length_b   1.000
_cell.length_c   1.000
_cell.angle_alpha   90.00
_cell.angle_beta   90.00
_cell.angle_gamma   90.00
#
_symmetry.space_group_name_H-M   'P 1'
#
loop_
_entity.id
_entity.type
_entity.pdbx_description
1 polymer ?
#
loop_
_entity_poly.entity_id
_entity_poly.type
_entity_poly.pdbx_seq_one_letter_code
_entity_poly.pdbx_strand_id
1 'polypeptide(L)'
;LHAAVFTCLTTAFYATARTGELTTKMLRSFDPLSHIKLTDVRVDQDHQGNKITNLHLPKSKSAPNSEDINWARQDGLSDPHAALENHMSVNAPPHDGPLFAYQHGKGHQPLTKSKFLSTLTSALKAAGKPPLQGHGIRIGSTLEYLLRNIPFDVVKVKGRWGSDAFLVYLRHHAQILAPYMQAQPSLHESFLHLTLPPVR
;
A
#
# COMPACT_ATOMS: atom_id res chain seq x y z
N LEU A 1 10.77 -4.77 15.58
CA LEU A 1 11.05 -4.99 14.13
C LEU A 1 9.85 -5.56 13.36
N HIS A 2 9.37 -6.77 13.67
CA HIS A 2 8.33 -7.43 12.87
C HIS A 2 7.01 -6.64 12.79
N ALA A 3 6.58 -6.00 13.88
CA ALA A 3 5.41 -5.12 13.85
C ALA A 3 5.58 -3.96 12.84
N ALA A 4 6.75 -3.30 12.83
CA ALA A 4 7.07 -2.24 11.86
C ALA A 4 7.10 -2.74 10.41
N VAL A 5 7.64 -3.94 10.18
CA VAL A 5 7.63 -4.57 8.86
C VAL A 5 6.21 -4.90 8.42
N PHE A 6 5.38 -5.42 9.33
CA PHE A 6 4.02 -5.81 9.02
C PHE A 6 3.13 -4.60 8.72
N THR A 7 3.15 -3.56 9.55
CA THR A 7 2.39 -2.32 9.27
C THR A 7 2.88 -1.62 7.99
N CYS A 8 4.20 -1.67 7.70
CA CYS A 8 4.73 -1.11 6.46
C CYS A 8 4.24 -1.91 5.24
N LEU A 9 4.14 -3.24 5.36
CA LEU A 9 3.64 -4.10 4.29
C LEU A 9 2.15 -3.85 4.03
N THR A 10 1.31 -3.87 5.07
CA THR A 10 -0.14 -3.66 4.91
C THR A 10 -0.43 -2.25 4.42
N THR A 11 0.27 -1.23 4.92
CA THR A 11 0.19 0.14 4.39
C THR A 11 0.60 0.19 2.93
N ALA A 12 1.76 -0.39 2.56
CA ALA A 12 2.21 -0.42 1.17
C ALA A 12 1.20 -1.09 0.23
N PHE A 13 0.60 -2.18 0.70
CA PHE A 13 -0.37 -2.95 -0.06
C PHE A 13 -1.71 -2.23 -0.20
N TYR A 14 -2.36 -1.84 0.89
CA TYR A 14 -3.70 -1.25 0.80
C TYR A 14 -3.70 0.21 0.31
N ALA A 15 -2.58 0.91 0.43
CA ALA A 15 -2.42 2.24 -0.14
C ALA A 15 -1.76 2.25 -1.53
N THR A 16 -1.46 1.08 -2.10
CA THR A 16 -0.80 0.95 -3.41
C THR A 16 0.51 1.78 -3.50
N ALA A 17 1.18 1.90 -2.36
CA ALA A 17 2.35 2.75 -2.19
C ALA A 17 3.62 2.07 -2.70
N ARG A 18 4.60 2.88 -3.12
CA ARG A 18 5.93 2.36 -3.45
C ARG A 18 6.67 2.13 -2.14
N THR A 19 7.39 1.01 -2.02
CA THR A 19 8.18 0.72 -0.81
C THR A 19 9.14 1.84 -0.43
N GLY A 20 9.72 2.53 -1.43
CA GLY A 20 10.64 3.65 -1.19
C GLY A 20 10.00 4.91 -0.61
N GLU A 21 8.67 5.04 -0.66
CA GLU A 21 7.93 6.15 -0.03
C GLU A 21 7.77 5.93 1.48
N LEU A 22 7.84 4.66 1.93
CA LEU A 22 7.59 4.25 3.32
C LEU A 22 8.88 3.83 4.05
N THR A 23 10.01 3.76 3.36
CA THR A 23 11.25 3.25 3.92
C THR A 23 12.41 4.18 3.60
N THR A 24 13.45 4.16 4.45
CA THR A 24 14.66 4.92 4.20
C THR A 24 15.67 4.12 3.37
N LYS A 25 16.60 4.81 2.70
CA LYS A 25 17.70 4.15 1.97
C LYS A 25 18.72 3.55 2.95
N MET A 26 19.07 4.29 4.00
CA MET A 26 20.06 3.93 5.01
C MET A 26 19.54 4.28 6.40
N LEU A 27 20.18 3.72 7.44
CA LEU A 27 19.77 3.97 8.83
C LEU A 27 19.87 5.45 9.22
N ARG A 28 20.82 6.20 8.64
CA ARG A 28 21.06 7.63 8.92
C ARG A 28 20.44 8.57 7.90
N SER A 29 19.67 8.05 6.94
CA SER A 29 19.11 8.86 5.84
C SER A 29 17.68 9.34 6.11
N PHE A 30 17.20 9.25 7.36
CA PHE A 30 15.90 9.83 7.70
C PHE A 30 16.01 11.36 7.63
N ASP A 31 15.00 11.96 7.01
CA ASP A 31 14.85 13.40 6.86
C ASP A 31 13.35 13.70 7.00
N PRO A 32 12.92 14.47 8.02
CA PRO A 32 11.50 14.76 8.28
C PRO A 32 10.81 15.53 7.16
N LEU A 33 11.57 16.17 6.26
CA LEU A 33 11.05 16.90 5.09
C LEU A 33 10.88 16.00 3.86
N SER A 34 11.51 14.82 3.86
CA SER A 34 11.48 13.89 2.71
C SER A 34 10.82 12.55 3.04
N HIS A 35 10.64 12.22 4.31
CA HIS A 35 10.13 10.92 4.75
C HIS A 35 8.91 11.08 5.64
N ILE A 36 8.01 10.11 5.52
CA ILE A 36 6.80 10.05 6.30
C ILE A 36 7.07 9.91 7.80
N LYS A 37 6.37 10.72 8.59
CA LYS A 37 6.40 10.77 10.05
C LYS A 37 5.07 10.32 10.64
N LEU A 38 5.06 10.14 11.95
CA LEU A 38 3.83 9.86 12.66
C LEU A 38 2.81 11.00 12.51
N THR A 39 3.26 12.26 12.58
CA THR A 39 2.42 13.46 12.40
C THR A 39 1.77 13.59 11.03
N ASP A 40 2.27 12.84 10.05
CA ASP A 40 1.78 12.88 8.68
C ASP A 40 0.57 11.92 8.50
N VAL A 41 0.18 11.17 9.54
CA VAL A 41 -0.97 10.27 9.53
C VAL A 41 -2.20 10.97 10.09
N ARG A 42 -3.31 10.91 9.35
CA ARG A 42 -4.60 11.50 9.72
C ARG A 42 -5.73 10.52 9.46
N VAL A 43 -6.81 10.64 10.22
CA VAL A 43 -8.03 9.87 10.00
C VAL A 43 -9.12 10.83 9.58
N ASP A 44 -9.64 10.63 8.39
CA ASP A 44 -10.76 11.36 7.83
C ASP A 44 -11.97 10.42 7.68
N GLN A 45 -13.12 10.99 7.34
CA GLN A 45 -14.35 10.25 7.09
C GLN A 45 -15.02 10.79 5.83
N ASP A 46 -15.65 9.90 5.06
CA ASP A 46 -16.51 10.31 3.96
C ASP A 46 -17.89 10.76 4.47
N HIS A 47 -18.76 11.18 3.55
CA HIS A 47 -20.12 11.63 3.85
C HIS A 47 -21.02 10.55 4.47
N GLN A 48 -20.63 9.27 4.38
CA GLN A 48 -21.35 8.13 4.93
C GLN A 48 -20.75 7.66 6.27
N GLY A 49 -19.73 8.35 6.79
CA GLY A 49 -19.03 8.01 8.03
C GLY A 49 -17.97 6.91 7.88
N ASN A 50 -17.62 6.52 6.65
CA ASN A 50 -16.56 5.53 6.42
C ASN A 50 -15.21 6.16 6.74
N LYS A 51 -14.49 5.57 7.71
CA LYS A 51 -13.16 6.05 8.13
C LYS A 51 -12.09 5.69 7.11
N ILE A 52 -11.28 6.69 6.77
CA ILE A 52 -10.13 6.58 5.86
C ILE A 52 -8.89 7.06 6.63
N THR A 53 -7.81 6.30 6.58
CA THR A 53 -6.51 6.76 7.09
C THR A 53 -5.69 7.32 5.94
N ASN A 54 -5.39 8.61 6.01
CA ASN A 54 -4.56 9.33 5.07
C ASN A 54 -3.14 9.47 5.62
N LEU A 55 -2.17 9.24 4.76
CA LEU A 55 -0.74 9.32 5.04
C LEU A 55 -0.15 10.32 4.06
N HIS A 56 0.22 11.49 4.56
CA HIS A 56 0.78 12.55 3.76
C HIS A 56 2.24 12.24 3.40
N LEU A 57 2.56 12.12 2.12
CA LEU A 57 3.95 11.94 1.67
C LEU A 57 4.60 13.31 1.45
N PRO A 58 5.64 13.67 2.21
CA PRO A 58 6.32 14.96 2.03
C PRO A 58 6.96 15.12 0.64
N LYS A 59 7.36 13.99 0.03
CA LYS A 59 7.97 13.98 -1.30
C LYS A 59 7.67 12.66 -2.02
N SER A 60 7.33 12.73 -3.31
CA SER A 60 7.27 11.56 -4.18
C SER A 60 8.26 11.68 -5.34
N LYS A 61 8.65 10.56 -5.94
CA LYS A 61 9.58 10.54 -7.09
C LYS A 61 8.99 11.25 -8.33
N SER A 62 7.66 11.34 -8.42
CA SER A 62 6.95 11.74 -9.63
C SER A 62 6.20 13.08 -9.49
N ALA A 63 6.06 13.59 -8.27
CA ALA A 63 5.46 14.89 -7.99
C ALA A 63 6.33 15.61 -6.93
N PRO A 64 6.90 16.78 -7.24
CA PRO A 64 7.52 17.65 -6.23
C PRO A 64 6.52 18.13 -5.18
N ASN A 65 5.23 18.14 -5.54
CA ASN A 65 4.14 18.43 -4.64
C ASN A 65 3.83 17.20 -3.79
N SER A 66 3.60 17.42 -2.50
CA SER A 66 3.16 16.41 -1.55
C SER A 66 1.92 15.67 -2.08
N GLU A 67 1.86 14.37 -1.81
CA GLU A 67 0.75 13.53 -2.28
C GLU A 67 0.33 12.58 -1.17
N ASP A 68 -0.97 12.41 -0.98
CA ASP A 68 -1.48 11.51 0.05
C ASP A 68 -1.58 10.08 -0.50
N ILE A 69 -1.30 9.12 0.37
CA ILE A 69 -1.70 7.73 0.19
C ILE A 69 -2.70 7.37 1.26
N ASN A 70 -3.62 6.46 0.94
CA ASN A 70 -4.69 6.15 1.85
C ASN A 70 -5.10 4.69 1.83
N TRP A 71 -5.58 4.24 2.98
CA TRP A 71 -6.22 2.94 3.14
C TRP A 71 -7.41 3.07 4.09
N ALA A 72 -8.37 2.17 3.93
CA ALA A 72 -9.47 1.97 4.86
C ALA A 72 -9.28 0.63 5.58
N ARG A 73 -10.04 0.43 6.66
CA ARG A 73 -10.08 -0.85 7.39
C ARG A 73 -10.41 -2.01 6.44
N GLN A 74 -9.82 -3.16 6.72
CA GLN A 74 -10.01 -4.39 5.95
C GLN A 74 -10.47 -5.51 6.87
N ASP A 75 -11.13 -6.51 6.30
CA ASP A 75 -11.47 -7.71 7.05
C ASP A 75 -10.25 -8.63 7.21
N GLY A 76 -10.13 -9.23 8.40
CA GLY A 76 -9.13 -10.25 8.69
C GLY A 76 -7.77 -9.71 9.16
N LEU A 77 -6.78 -10.61 9.15
CA LEU A 77 -5.49 -10.40 9.83
C LEU A 77 -4.58 -9.36 9.15
N SER A 78 -4.87 -8.99 7.90
CA SER A 78 -4.08 -8.02 7.14
C SER A 78 -4.59 -6.58 7.30
N ASP A 79 -5.56 -6.32 8.18
CA ASP A 79 -6.09 -4.98 8.41
C ASP A 79 -4.97 -3.95 8.69
N PRO A 80 -4.77 -2.95 7.82
CA PRO A 80 -3.72 -1.96 8.00
C PRO A 80 -3.95 -1.10 9.26
N HIS A 81 -5.20 -0.94 9.71
CA HIS A 81 -5.50 -0.22 10.93
C HIS A 81 -5.02 -0.97 12.17
N ALA A 82 -5.46 -2.22 12.35
CA ALA A 82 -4.99 -3.07 13.45
C ALA A 82 -3.46 -3.25 13.41
N ALA A 83 -2.87 -3.38 12.22
CA ALA A 83 -1.43 -3.47 12.06
C ALA A 83 -0.72 -2.19 12.53
N LEU A 84 -1.28 -1.00 12.22
CA LEU A 84 -0.76 0.28 12.70
C LEU A 84 -0.89 0.38 14.23
N GLU A 85 -2.05 0.09 14.81
CA GLU A 85 -2.25 0.12 16.28
C GLU A 85 -1.25 -0.79 17.01
N ASN A 86 -1.05 -2.02 16.52
CA ASN A 86 -0.05 -2.93 17.06
C ASN A 86 1.37 -2.37 16.93
N HIS A 87 1.70 -1.74 15.81
CA HIS A 87 3.00 -1.09 15.64
C HIS A 87 3.24 0.04 16.62
N MET A 88 2.22 0.86 16.87
CA MET A 88 2.26 1.95 17.84
C MET A 88 2.45 1.41 19.25
N SER A 89 1.77 0.32 19.61
CA SER A 89 1.92 -0.35 20.91
C SER A 89 3.31 -0.98 21.09
N VAL A 90 3.81 -1.70 20.09
CA VAL A 90 5.05 -2.49 20.18
C VAL A 90 6.30 -1.62 20.02
N ASN A 91 6.31 -0.71 19.04
CA ASN A 91 7.51 0.07 18.74
C ASN A 91 7.45 1.49 19.30
N ALA A 92 6.26 2.08 19.53
CA ALA A 92 6.08 3.45 20.00
C ALA A 92 7.03 4.44 19.27
N PRO A 93 6.89 4.61 17.94
CA PRO A 93 7.80 5.42 17.16
C PRO A 93 7.79 6.89 17.66
N PRO A 94 8.92 7.61 17.61
CA PRO A 94 8.96 9.02 18.00
C PRO A 94 8.02 9.86 17.14
N HIS A 95 7.41 10.89 17.74
CA HIS A 95 6.44 11.77 17.08
C HIS A 95 6.97 12.40 15.78
N ASP A 96 8.16 13.00 15.84
CA ASP A 96 8.82 13.61 14.67
C ASP A 96 9.76 12.62 13.95
N GLY A 97 9.71 11.34 14.33
CA GLY A 97 10.51 10.26 13.78
C GLY A 97 9.83 9.59 12.57
N PRO A 98 10.54 8.64 11.94
CA PRO A 98 9.99 7.87 10.83
C PRO A 98 8.78 7.06 11.31
N LEU A 99 7.67 7.10 10.56
CA LEU A 99 6.45 6.35 10.90
C LEU A 99 6.74 4.87 11.15
N PHE A 100 7.54 4.26 10.26
CA PHE A 100 7.96 2.86 10.36
C PHE A 100 9.32 2.76 11.06
N ALA A 101 9.40 3.20 12.32
CA ALA A 101 10.58 2.99 13.16
C ALA A 101 10.40 1.78 14.08
N TYR A 102 11.48 1.04 14.35
CA TYR A 102 11.45 -0.08 15.29
C TYR A 102 12.47 0.09 16.41
N GLN A 103 12.16 -0.48 17.58
CA GLN A 103 13.07 -0.47 18.72
C GLN A 103 14.35 -1.26 18.40
N HIS A 104 15.49 -0.65 18.72
CA HIS A 104 16.81 -1.26 18.62
C HIS A 104 17.70 -0.73 19.76
N GLY A 105 18.00 -1.60 20.73
CA GLY A 105 18.68 -1.18 21.96
C GLY A 105 17.82 -0.19 22.76
N LYS A 106 18.40 0.94 23.16
CA LYS A 106 17.72 1.99 23.94
C LYS A 106 16.98 3.03 23.09
N GLY A 107 16.94 2.87 21.77
CA GLY A 107 16.34 3.86 20.87
C GLY A 107 15.62 3.22 19.69
N HIS A 108 15.36 4.04 18.67
CA HIS A 108 14.64 3.62 17.47
C HIS A 108 15.54 3.70 16.24
N GLN A 109 15.26 2.82 15.27
CA GLN A 109 15.86 2.88 13.95
C GLN A 109 14.77 2.99 12.88
N PRO A 110 14.98 3.78 11.82
CA PRO A 110 14.10 3.76 10.67
C PRO A 110 14.14 2.38 9.99
N LEU A 111 12.99 1.96 9.48
CA LEU A 111 12.93 0.79 8.61
C LEU A 111 13.53 1.12 7.24
N THR A 112 14.71 0.55 6.97
CA THR A 112 15.34 0.68 5.65
C THR A 112 14.67 -0.26 4.65
N LYS A 113 14.67 0.12 3.36
CA LYS A 113 14.14 -0.73 2.29
C LYS A 113 14.79 -2.12 2.29
N SER A 114 16.10 -2.19 2.50
CA SER A 114 16.85 -3.45 2.55
C SER A 114 16.44 -4.31 3.75
N LYS A 115 16.27 -3.72 4.94
CA LYS A 115 15.84 -4.46 6.13
C LYS A 115 14.39 -4.94 6.00
N PHE A 116 13.51 -4.13 5.40
CA PHE A 116 12.15 -4.52 5.08
C PHE A 116 12.09 -5.72 4.14
N LEU A 117 12.74 -5.64 2.97
CA LEU A 117 12.71 -6.70 1.96
C LEU A 117 13.39 -7.99 2.45
N SER A 118 14.49 -7.89 3.19
CA SER A 118 15.15 -9.07 3.77
C SER A 118 14.26 -9.75 4.81
N THR A 119 13.60 -8.99 5.69
CA THR A 119 12.67 -9.55 6.69
C THR A 119 11.47 -10.24 6.02
N LEU A 120 10.89 -9.64 4.99
CA LEU A 120 9.82 -10.29 4.21
C LEU A 120 10.30 -11.55 3.51
N THR A 121 11.49 -11.52 2.90
CA THR A 121 12.07 -12.70 2.24
C THR A 121 12.28 -13.85 3.22
N SER A 122 12.78 -13.57 4.43
CA SER A 122 12.91 -14.57 5.48
C SER A 122 11.55 -15.17 5.90
N ALA A 123 10.52 -14.33 6.07
CA ALA A 123 9.18 -14.80 6.42
C ALA A 123 8.55 -15.66 5.32
N LEU A 124 8.69 -15.25 4.06
CA LEU A 124 8.20 -16.02 2.90
C LEU A 124 8.91 -17.37 2.77
N LYS A 125 10.25 -17.38 2.95
CA LYS A 125 11.03 -18.63 2.94
C LYS A 125 10.57 -19.58 4.05
N ALA A 126 10.33 -19.07 5.26
CA ALA A 126 9.80 -19.87 6.36
C ALA A 126 8.40 -20.44 6.06
N ALA A 127 7.60 -19.73 5.26
CA ALA A 127 6.29 -20.17 4.78
C ALA A 127 6.32 -21.02 3.49
N GLY A 128 7.51 -21.40 2.98
CA GLY A 128 7.65 -22.16 1.74
C GLY A 128 7.22 -21.40 0.48
N LYS A 129 7.23 -20.06 0.52
CA LYS A 129 6.85 -19.18 -0.60
C LYS A 129 8.07 -18.55 -1.27
N PRO A 130 8.00 -18.24 -2.58
CA PRO A 130 9.08 -17.56 -3.27
C PRO A 130 9.31 -16.13 -2.72
N PRO A 131 10.53 -15.59 -2.86
CA PRO A 131 10.83 -14.24 -2.40
C PRO A 131 10.02 -13.18 -3.16
N LEU A 132 9.64 -12.12 -2.46
CA LEU A 132 8.87 -11.01 -3.02
C LEU A 132 9.78 -9.81 -3.28
N GLN A 133 9.76 -9.31 -4.51
CA GLN A 133 10.36 -8.00 -4.83
C GLN A 133 9.45 -6.87 -4.35
N GLY A 134 10.01 -5.73 -3.95
CA GLY A 134 9.19 -4.60 -3.46
C GLY A 134 8.12 -4.11 -4.44
N HIS A 135 8.38 -4.21 -5.75
CA HIS A 135 7.40 -3.89 -6.79
C HIS A 135 6.23 -4.90 -6.85
N GLY A 136 6.46 -6.15 -6.42
CA GLY A 136 5.43 -7.19 -6.34
C GLY A 136 4.31 -6.86 -5.36
N ILE A 137 4.60 -6.08 -4.30
CA ILE A 137 3.56 -5.58 -3.37
C ILE A 137 2.55 -4.71 -4.13
N ARG A 138 3.05 -3.80 -4.97
CA ARG A 138 2.21 -2.90 -5.75
C ARG A 138 1.46 -3.63 -6.87
N ILE A 139 2.06 -4.65 -7.50
CA ILE A 139 1.35 -5.56 -8.42
C ILE A 139 0.20 -6.27 -7.70
N GLY A 140 0.47 -6.87 -6.54
CA GLY A 140 -0.56 -7.57 -5.76
C GLY A 140 -1.69 -6.65 -5.32
N SER A 141 -1.36 -5.42 -4.89
CA SER A 141 -2.34 -4.38 -4.56
C SER A 141 -3.26 -4.04 -5.73
N THR A 142 -2.69 -3.79 -6.92
CA THR A 142 -3.47 -3.54 -8.13
C THR A 142 -4.42 -4.70 -8.43
N LEU A 143 -3.90 -5.93 -8.40
CA LEU A 143 -4.70 -7.12 -8.66
C LEU A 143 -5.84 -7.28 -7.64
N GLU A 144 -5.56 -7.09 -6.35
CA GLU A 144 -6.55 -7.17 -5.29
C GLU A 144 -7.72 -6.22 -5.53
N TYR A 145 -7.45 -4.94 -5.81
CA TYR A 145 -8.53 -3.97 -6.05
C TYR A 145 -9.31 -4.27 -7.34
N LEU A 146 -8.66 -4.77 -8.38
CA LEU A 146 -9.36 -5.19 -9.60
C LEU A 146 -10.26 -6.42 -9.36
N LEU A 147 -9.81 -7.38 -8.54
CA LEU A 147 -10.62 -8.54 -8.14
C LEU A 147 -11.82 -8.14 -7.25
N ARG A 148 -11.75 -6.98 -6.60
CA ARG A 148 -12.89 -6.35 -5.90
C ARG A 148 -13.80 -5.53 -6.83
N ASN A 149 -13.63 -5.68 -8.14
CA ASN A 149 -14.39 -4.97 -9.18
C ASN A 149 -14.24 -3.44 -9.11
N ILE A 150 -13.13 -2.93 -8.58
CA ILE A 150 -12.85 -1.49 -8.66
C ILE A 150 -12.45 -1.14 -10.10
N PRO A 151 -13.07 -0.11 -10.72
CA PRO A 151 -12.74 0.30 -12.08
C PRO A 151 -11.25 0.61 -12.30
N PHE A 152 -10.75 0.35 -13.52
CA PHE A 152 -9.33 0.52 -13.84
C PHE A 152 -8.83 1.96 -13.65
N ASP A 153 -9.63 2.95 -14.01
CA ASP A 153 -9.35 4.38 -13.81
C ASP A 153 -9.27 4.72 -12.31
N VAL A 154 -10.16 4.16 -11.49
CA VAL A 154 -10.12 4.33 -10.02
C VAL A 154 -8.86 3.67 -9.43
N VAL A 155 -8.49 2.47 -9.87
CA VAL A 155 -7.23 1.83 -9.45
C VAL A 155 -6.01 2.64 -9.94
N LYS A 156 -6.09 3.23 -11.14
CA LYS A 156 -5.04 4.11 -11.69
C LYS A 156 -4.85 5.35 -10.82
N VAL A 157 -5.94 5.99 -10.37
CA VAL A 157 -5.93 7.10 -9.42
C VAL A 157 -5.34 6.64 -8.09
N LYS A 158 -5.81 5.51 -7.54
CA LYS A 158 -5.36 4.99 -6.24
C LYS A 158 -3.86 4.74 -6.18
N GLY A 159 -3.28 4.13 -7.21
CA GLY A 159 -1.83 3.93 -7.26
C GLY A 159 -1.06 5.09 -7.85
N ARG A 160 -1.71 6.21 -8.21
CA ARG A 160 -1.06 7.46 -8.63
C ARG A 160 -0.20 7.25 -9.87
N TRP A 161 -0.79 6.62 -10.89
CA TRP A 161 -0.16 6.42 -12.19
C TRP A 161 -0.58 7.52 -13.16
N GLY A 162 0.39 8.34 -13.61
CA GLY A 162 0.16 9.39 -14.61
C GLY A 162 0.01 8.87 -16.05
N SER A 163 0.26 7.59 -16.30
CA SER A 163 0.18 6.97 -17.63
C SER A 163 -0.33 5.53 -17.53
N ASP A 164 -0.49 4.87 -18.69
CA ASP A 164 -0.93 3.48 -18.77
C ASP A 164 0.17 2.47 -18.39
N ALA A 165 1.24 2.94 -17.75
CA ALA A 165 2.25 2.10 -17.12
C ALA A 165 1.67 1.09 -16.11
N PHE A 166 0.46 1.32 -15.59
CA PHE A 166 -0.24 0.36 -14.74
C PHE A 166 -0.64 -0.93 -15.50
N LEU A 167 -0.80 -0.90 -16.84
CA LEU A 167 -1.14 -2.08 -17.64
C LEU A 167 -0.11 -3.20 -17.52
N VAL A 168 1.18 -2.86 -17.32
CA VAL A 168 2.27 -3.82 -17.10
C VAL A 168 2.07 -4.65 -15.81
N TYR A 169 1.23 -4.17 -14.89
CA TYR A 169 0.94 -4.83 -13.62
C TYR A 169 -0.20 -5.86 -13.75
N LEU A 170 -0.89 -5.94 -14.90
CA LEU A 170 -2.02 -6.83 -15.15
C LEU A 170 -1.58 -8.25 -15.54
N ARG A 171 -0.80 -8.93 -14.69
CA ARG A 171 -0.25 -10.26 -15.01
C ARG A 171 -1.28 -11.39 -15.06
N HIS A 172 -2.50 -11.16 -14.56
CA HIS A 172 -3.54 -12.19 -14.41
C HIS A 172 -4.83 -11.83 -15.16
N HIS A 173 -4.70 -11.56 -16.47
CA HIS A 173 -5.84 -11.20 -17.33
C HIS A 173 -7.01 -12.18 -17.21
N ALA A 174 -6.76 -13.50 -17.16
CA ALA A 174 -7.84 -14.48 -17.07
C ALA A 174 -8.69 -14.35 -15.79
N GLN A 175 -8.09 -14.05 -14.64
CA GLN A 175 -8.82 -13.90 -13.38
C GLN A 175 -9.60 -12.59 -13.33
N ILE A 176 -9.01 -11.52 -13.87
CA ILE A 176 -9.66 -10.21 -13.97
C ILE A 176 -10.84 -10.27 -14.96
N LEU A 177 -10.68 -11.01 -16.07
CA LEU A 177 -11.69 -11.14 -17.12
C LEU A 177 -12.72 -12.24 -16.84
N ALA A 178 -12.46 -13.17 -15.91
CA ALA A 178 -13.34 -14.31 -15.64
C ALA A 178 -14.80 -13.90 -15.38
N PRO A 179 -15.12 -12.86 -14.58
CA PRO A 179 -16.50 -12.40 -14.40
C PRO A 179 -17.17 -11.94 -15.70
N TYR A 180 -16.39 -11.46 -16.67
CA TYR A 180 -16.85 -10.95 -17.98
C TYR A 180 -17.02 -12.06 -19.03
N MET A 181 -16.49 -13.25 -18.77
CA MET A 181 -16.55 -14.39 -19.68
C MET A 181 -17.65 -15.40 -19.30
N GLN A 182 -18.45 -15.11 -18.26
CA GLN A 182 -19.52 -16.00 -17.80
C GLN A 182 -20.78 -15.90 -18.68
N ALA A 183 -21.46 -17.03 -18.90
CA ALA A 183 -22.61 -17.13 -19.80
C ALA A 183 -23.89 -16.42 -19.33
N GLN A 184 -23.96 -15.97 -18.07
CA GLN A 184 -25.11 -15.24 -17.49
C GLN A 184 -24.66 -13.87 -16.95
N PRO A 185 -24.91 -12.76 -17.68
CA PRO A 185 -24.41 -11.44 -17.35
C PRO A 185 -25.39 -10.59 -16.49
N SER A 186 -26.24 -11.16 -15.63
CA SER A 186 -27.19 -10.35 -14.86
C SER A 186 -26.53 -9.38 -13.84
N LEU A 187 -25.20 -9.47 -13.64
CA LEU A 187 -24.38 -8.49 -12.91
C LEU A 187 -23.69 -7.44 -13.81
N HIS A 188 -23.91 -7.47 -15.14
CA HIS A 188 -23.08 -6.75 -16.12
C HIS A 188 -23.66 -5.41 -16.60
N GLU A 189 -24.98 -5.25 -16.73
CA GLU A 189 -25.53 -4.04 -17.40
C GLU A 189 -25.26 -2.74 -16.64
N SER A 190 -25.36 -2.73 -15.30
CA SER A 190 -25.06 -1.53 -14.50
C SER A 190 -23.56 -1.24 -14.37
N PHE A 191 -22.71 -2.24 -14.66
CA PHE A 191 -21.26 -2.21 -14.40
C PHE A 191 -20.42 -1.89 -15.64
N LEU A 192 -20.87 -2.25 -16.85
CA LEU A 192 -20.13 -2.05 -18.10
C LEU A 192 -19.88 -0.56 -18.45
N HIS A 193 -20.72 0.35 -17.97
CA HIS A 193 -20.55 1.79 -18.21
C HIS A 193 -19.38 2.44 -17.44
N LEU A 194 -18.81 1.77 -16.44
CA LEU A 194 -17.82 2.35 -15.53
C LEU A 194 -16.40 1.77 -15.68
N THR A 195 -16.23 0.56 -16.21
CA THR A 195 -14.96 -0.18 -16.05
C THR A 195 -14.11 -0.29 -17.32
N LEU A 196 -14.69 -0.12 -18.52
CA LEU A 196 -13.94 -0.17 -19.77
C LEU A 196 -13.78 1.25 -20.35
N PRO A 197 -12.55 1.69 -20.69
CA PRO A 197 -12.41 2.91 -21.48
C PRO A 197 -13.16 2.72 -22.79
N PRO A 198 -13.82 3.77 -23.31
CA PRO A 198 -14.54 3.68 -24.58
C PRO A 198 -13.60 3.13 -25.64
N VAL A 199 -14.04 2.04 -26.28
CA VAL A 199 -13.33 1.46 -27.42
C VAL A 199 -13.23 2.57 -28.47
N ARG A 200 -12.00 2.98 -28.77
CA ARG A 200 -11.72 3.97 -29.83
C ARG A 200 -11.82 3.31 -31.19
#